data_AF-A0A0M9WSN5-F1
#
_entry.id   AF-A0A0M9WSN5-F1
#
_cell.length_a   1.000
_cell.length_b   1.000
_cell.length_c   1.000
_cell.angle_alpha   90.00
_cell.angle_beta   90.00
_cell.angle_gamma   90.00
#
_symmetry.space_group_name_H-M   'P 1'
#
loop_
_entity.id
_entity.type
_entity.pdbx_description
1 polymer ?
#
loop_
_entity_poly.entity_id
_entity_poly.type
_entity_poly.pdbx_seq_one_letter_code
_entity_poly.pdbx_strand_id
1 'polypeptide(L)'
;MSSEMGDIHRTGRDINDGIVHLGGQAESVFSSLAEQGRVSIQKKADELAAHYLESNHNPDYYDCINIVAEGVFTAGNEIKASSGSWGESVDAALDAGVGIPAAKVACKRITMS
;
A
#
# COMPACT_ATOMS: atom_id res chain seq x y z
N MET A 1 30.26 -21.86 -16.11
CA MET A 1 28.88 -22.06 -15.63
C MET A 1 28.63 -20.95 -14.62
N SER A 2 28.08 -19.83 -15.09
CA SER A 2 27.75 -18.66 -14.26
C SER A 2 26.24 -18.51 -14.28
N SER A 3 25.63 -18.36 -13.11
CA SER A 3 25.04 -17.08 -12.70
C SER A 3 24.53 -17.18 -11.27
N GLU A 4 25.11 -16.32 -10.45
CA GLU A 4 24.64 -15.74 -9.19
C GLU A 4 23.26 -16.18 -8.70
N MET A 5 23.29 -16.91 -7.59
CA MET A 5 22.19 -16.99 -6.64
C MET A 5 22.14 -15.64 -5.92
N GLY A 6 21.38 -14.69 -6.48
CA GLY A 6 21.17 -13.36 -5.91
C GLY A 6 20.38 -13.45 -4.60
N ASP A 7 20.96 -12.91 -3.54
CA ASP A 7 20.43 -12.80 -2.19
C ASP A 7 18.98 -12.31 -2.16
N ILE A 8 18.06 -13.22 -1.77
CA ILE A 8 16.78 -12.85 -1.18
C ILE A 8 16.98 -12.94 0.33
N HIS A 9 16.31 -12.06 1.08
CA HIS A 9 16.23 -12.01 2.55
C HIS A 9 17.21 -11.08 3.27
N ARG A 10 17.09 -9.77 3.02
CA ARG A 10 17.33 -8.77 4.09
C ARG A 10 16.47 -7.50 4.08
N THR A 11 15.50 -7.36 3.17
CA THR A 11 14.68 -6.14 3.06
C THR A 11 13.58 -6.02 4.12
N GLY A 12 13.24 -7.09 4.85
CA GLY A 12 12.09 -7.06 5.79
C GLY A 12 12.29 -6.28 7.09
N ARG A 13 13.54 -5.91 7.47
CA ARG A 13 13.82 -5.26 8.75
C ARG A 13 13.97 -3.74 8.65
N ASP A 14 14.50 -3.23 7.55
CA ASP A 14 14.66 -1.78 7.31
C ASP A 14 13.36 -1.10 6.90
N ILE A 15 12.42 -1.83 6.27
CA ILE A 15 11.08 -1.32 5.98
C ILE A 15 10.34 -0.99 7.29
N ASN A 16 10.53 -1.78 8.34
CA ASN A 16 9.76 -1.65 9.58
C ASN A 16 10.11 -0.36 10.36
N ASP A 17 11.36 0.12 10.29
CA ASP A 17 11.77 1.37 10.94
C ASP A 17 11.38 2.61 10.10
N GLY A 18 11.38 2.45 8.77
CA GLY A 18 10.82 3.43 7.84
C GLY A 18 9.31 3.61 8.01
N ILE A 19 8.54 2.53 8.14
CA ILE A 19 7.07 2.54 8.29
C ILE A 19 6.62 3.33 9.53
N VAL A 20 7.37 3.33 10.64
CA VAL A 20 6.95 4.00 11.88
C VAL A 20 7.10 5.52 11.79
N HIS A 21 8.17 6.03 11.20
CA HIS A 21 8.36 7.48 10.98
C HIS A 21 7.61 8.01 9.74
N LEU A 22 7.56 7.22 8.66
CA LEU A 22 6.74 7.54 7.48
C LEU A 22 5.25 7.42 7.76
N GLY A 23 4.84 6.58 8.72
CA GLY A 23 3.43 6.33 9.02
C GLY A 23 2.66 7.58 9.42
N GLY A 24 3.24 8.46 10.26
CA GLY A 24 2.60 9.71 10.66
C GLY A 24 2.51 10.74 9.53
N GLN A 25 3.54 10.82 8.68
CA GLN A 25 3.55 11.70 7.52
C GLN A 25 2.59 11.20 6.43
N ALA A 26 2.60 9.90 6.14
CA ALA A 26 1.70 9.24 5.20
C ALA A 26 0.24 9.38 5.64
N GLU A 27 -0.08 9.23 6.93
CA GLU A 27 -1.44 9.44 7.45
C GLU A 27 -1.91 10.89 7.27
N SER A 28 -1.02 11.87 7.52
CA SER A 28 -1.30 13.29 7.30
C SER A 28 -1.50 13.60 5.82
N VAL A 29 -0.60 13.13 4.95
CA VAL A 29 -0.66 13.34 3.50
C VAL A 29 -1.94 12.71 2.95
N PHE A 30 -2.23 11.45 3.31
CA PHE A 30 -3.44 10.75 2.91
C PHE A 30 -4.71 11.48 3.35
N SER A 31 -4.73 12.00 4.57
CA SER A 31 -5.89 12.76 5.09
C SER A 31 -6.07 14.11 4.38
N SER A 32 -4.97 14.76 4.00
CA SER A 32 -4.96 16.05 3.31
C SER A 32 -5.22 15.97 1.80
N LEU A 33 -5.11 14.77 1.23
CA LEU A 33 -5.33 14.53 -0.19
C LEU A 33 -6.81 14.79 -0.54
N ALA A 34 -7.05 15.31 -1.75
CA ALA A 34 -8.41 15.48 -2.26
C ALA A 34 -9.19 14.16 -2.21
N GLU A 35 -10.50 14.25 -1.93
CA GLU A 35 -11.35 13.08 -1.73
C GLU A 35 -11.27 12.09 -2.90
N GLN A 36 -11.26 12.58 -4.15
CA GLN A 36 -11.11 11.71 -5.31
C GLN A 36 -9.81 10.91 -5.30
N GLY A 37 -8.68 11.53 -4.95
CA GLY A 37 -7.40 10.84 -4.84
C GLY A 37 -7.39 9.80 -3.71
N ARG A 38 -8.00 10.14 -2.56
CA ARG A 38 -8.14 9.22 -1.43
C ARG A 38 -8.97 7.99 -1.79
N VAL A 39 -10.09 8.20 -2.49
CA VAL A 39 -10.98 7.12 -2.94
C VAL A 39 -10.27 6.22 -3.95
N SER A 40 -9.51 6.76 -4.91
CA SER A 40 -8.76 5.93 -5.87
C SER A 40 -7.74 5.02 -5.17
N ILE A 41 -6.96 5.58 -4.24
CA ILE A 41 -5.97 4.81 -3.47
C ILE A 41 -6.67 3.77 -2.59
N GLN A 42 -7.71 4.16 -1.85
CA GLN A 42 -8.43 3.25 -0.97
C GLN A 42 -9.12 2.12 -1.73
N LYS A 43 -9.72 2.43 -2.89
CA LYS A 43 -10.36 1.42 -3.75
C LYS A 43 -9.34 0.37 -4.18
N LYS A 44 -8.14 0.79 -4.61
CA LYS A 44 -7.08 -0.14 -5.00
C LYS A 44 -6.60 -0.98 -3.82
N ALA A 45 -6.45 -0.38 -2.65
CA ALA A 45 -6.10 -1.10 -1.42
C ALA A 45 -7.18 -2.14 -1.05
N ASP A 46 -8.47 -1.79 -1.18
CA ASP A 46 -9.59 -2.70 -0.91
C ASP A 46 -9.63 -3.87 -1.90
N GLU A 47 -9.38 -3.62 -3.19
CA GLU A 47 -9.26 -4.66 -4.23
C GLU A 47 -8.12 -5.65 -3.91
N LEU A 48 -6.94 -5.13 -3.56
CA LEU A 48 -5.77 -5.96 -3.23
C LEU A 48 -5.99 -6.76 -1.93
N ALA A 49 -6.63 -6.16 -0.92
CA ALA A 49 -6.98 -6.86 0.31
C ALA A 49 -7.98 -8.00 0.05
N ALA A 50 -8.97 -7.78 -0.83
CA ALA A 50 -9.89 -8.85 -1.23
C ALA A 50 -9.14 -10.02 -1.91
N HIS A 51 -8.22 -9.73 -2.84
CA HIS A 51 -7.38 -10.76 -3.46
C HIS A 51 -6.47 -11.49 -2.46
N TYR A 52 -5.95 -10.77 -1.46
CA TYR A 52 -5.18 -11.37 -0.37
C TYR A 52 -6.04 -12.34 0.44
N LEU A 53 -7.28 -11.96 0.79
CA LEU A 53 -8.22 -12.82 1.51
C LEU A 53 -8.55 -14.11 0.74
N GLU A 54 -8.77 -14.01 -0.58
CA GLU A 54 -9.06 -15.16 -1.44
C GLU A 54 -7.91 -16.18 -1.46
N SER A 55 -6.67 -15.70 -1.32
CA SER A 55 -5.46 -16.52 -1.37
C SER A 55 -5.00 -17.02 0.00
N ASN A 56 -5.56 -16.49 1.10
CA ASN A 56 -5.10 -16.76 2.47
C ASN A 56 -6.28 -17.12 3.39
N HIS A 57 -6.43 -18.42 3.68
CA HIS A 57 -7.48 -18.95 4.56
C HIS A 57 -7.42 -18.45 6.02
N ASN A 58 -6.29 -17.92 6.47
CA ASN A 58 -6.14 -17.28 7.78
C ASN A 58 -5.30 -15.99 7.60
N PRO A 59 -5.94 -14.88 7.18
CA PRO A 59 -5.22 -13.67 6.81
C PRO A 59 -4.58 -13.00 8.04
N ASP A 60 -3.27 -12.75 7.99
CA ASP A 60 -2.57 -11.97 9.01
C ASP A 60 -2.65 -10.47 8.70
N TYR A 61 -2.92 -9.65 9.71
CA TYR A 61 -3.11 -8.21 9.53
C TYR A 61 -1.85 -7.51 9.03
N TYR A 62 -0.69 -7.85 9.60
CA TYR A 62 0.57 -7.19 9.25
C TYR A 62 1.11 -7.66 7.91
N ASP A 63 0.97 -8.95 7.61
CA ASP A 63 1.29 -9.52 6.30
C ASP A 63 0.43 -8.90 5.19
N CYS A 64 -0.89 -8.80 5.43
CA CYS A 64 -1.80 -8.11 4.52
C CYS A 64 -1.35 -6.66 4.28
N ILE A 65 -1.00 -5.89 5.34
CA ILE A 65 -0.57 -4.49 5.17
C ILE A 65 0.64 -4.40 4.26
N ASN A 66 1.64 -5.26 4.46
CA ASN A 66 2.87 -5.23 3.66
C ASN A 66 2.57 -5.50 2.19
N ILE A 67 1.81 -6.56 1.90
CA ILE A 67 1.46 -6.96 0.53
C ILE A 67 0.57 -5.91 -0.15
N VAL A 68 -0.45 -5.41 0.55
CA VAL A 68 -1.39 -4.43 -0.01
C VAL A 68 -0.72 -3.08 -0.20
N ALA A 69 0.10 -2.61 0.74
CA ALA A 69 0.81 -1.33 0.60
C ALA A 69 1.81 -1.36 -0.57
N GLU A 70 2.55 -2.47 -0.75
CA GLU A 70 3.45 -2.67 -1.89
C GLU A 70 2.67 -2.76 -3.21
N GLY A 71 1.53 -3.46 -3.21
CA GLY A 71 0.64 -3.54 -4.37
C GLY A 71 0.05 -2.19 -4.76
N VAL A 72 -0.32 -1.34 -3.79
CA VAL A 72 -0.80 0.03 -4.03
C VAL A 72 0.31 0.90 -4.63
N PHE A 73 1.53 0.80 -4.10
CA PHE A 73 2.68 1.52 -4.65
C PHE A 73 2.98 1.10 -6.09
N THR A 74 2.99 -0.22 -6.35
CA THR A 74 3.22 -0.78 -7.68
C THR A 74 2.13 -0.40 -8.68
N ALA A 75 0.87 -0.32 -8.21
CA ALA A 75 -0.27 0.12 -9.02
C ALA A 75 -0.35 1.64 -9.22
N GLY A 76 0.66 2.42 -8.79
CA GLY A 76 0.60 3.87 -8.77
C GLY A 76 0.21 4.51 -10.10
N ASN A 77 0.69 3.99 -11.22
CA ASN A 77 0.30 4.46 -12.56
C ASN A 77 -1.19 4.26 -12.86
N GLU A 78 -1.79 3.15 -12.42
CA GLU A 78 -3.22 2.87 -12.59
C GLU A 78 -4.06 3.79 -11.68
N ILE A 79 -3.60 4.02 -10.45
CA ILE A 79 -4.26 4.93 -9.50
C ILE A 79 -4.17 6.38 -10.02
N LYS A 80 -3.01 6.81 -10.54
CA LYS A 80 -2.80 8.10 -11.18
C LYS A 80 -3.76 8.30 -12.36
N ALA A 81 -3.83 7.32 -13.27
CA ALA A 81 -4.71 7.38 -14.44
C ALA A 81 -6.20 7.45 -14.06
N SER A 82 -6.63 6.70 -13.05
CA SER A 82 -8.02 6.71 -12.57
C SER A 82 -8.39 7.95 -11.76
N SER A 83 -7.41 8.72 -11.29
CA SER A 83 -7.62 9.92 -10.46
C SER A 83 -7.84 11.22 -11.25
N GLY A 84 -7.79 11.16 -12.59
CA GLY A 84 -8.06 12.31 -13.46
C GLY A 84 -7.14 13.50 -13.18
N SER A 85 -7.71 14.68 -12.93
CA SER A 85 -6.95 15.91 -12.65
C SER A 85 -6.11 15.87 -11.37
N TRP A 86 -6.33 14.87 -10.50
CA TRP A 86 -5.60 14.68 -9.25
C TRP A 86 -4.43 13.70 -9.37
N GLY A 87 -4.18 13.18 -10.57
CA GLY A 87 -3.15 12.17 -10.81
C GLY A 87 -1.77 12.55 -10.25
N GLU A 88 -1.31 13.79 -10.48
CA GLU A 88 -0.02 14.27 -9.97
C GLU A 88 0.01 14.36 -8.43
N SER A 89 -1.09 14.77 -7.79
CA SER A 89 -1.17 14.81 -6.32
C SER A 89 -1.18 13.42 -5.72
N VAL A 90 -1.84 12.48 -6.40
CA VAL A 90 -1.87 11.06 -6.02
C VAL A 90 -0.49 10.43 -6.16
N ASP A 91 0.22 10.72 -7.24
CA ASP A 91 1.59 10.25 -7.51
C ASP A 91 2.53 10.66 -6.36
N ALA A 92 2.55 11.96 -6.04
CA ALA A 92 3.36 12.49 -4.94
C ALA A 92 2.96 11.90 -3.56
N ALA A 93 1.68 11.59 -3.37
CA ALA A 93 1.20 10.98 -2.15
C ALA A 93 1.65 9.51 -2.05
N LEU A 94 1.62 8.76 -3.14
CA LEU A 94 2.11 7.38 -3.20
C LEU A 94 3.61 7.32 -2.89
N ASP A 95 4.40 8.25 -3.41
CA ASP A 95 5.81 8.42 -3.05
C ASP A 95 6.01 8.75 -1.57
N ALA A 96 5.07 9.47 -0.95
CA ALA A 96 5.06 9.74 0.49
C ALA A 96 4.57 8.56 1.34
N GLY A 97 4.26 7.41 0.73
CA GLY A 97 3.89 6.18 1.44
C GLY A 97 2.41 6.08 1.85
N VAL A 98 1.51 6.85 1.23
CA VAL A 98 0.05 6.79 1.57
C VAL A 98 -0.62 5.44 1.26
N GLY A 99 0.08 4.52 0.57
CA GLY A 99 -0.37 3.14 0.44
C GLY A 99 -0.49 2.42 1.79
N ILE A 100 0.33 2.77 2.78
CA ILE A 100 0.33 2.18 4.11
C ILE A 100 -0.99 2.47 4.87
N PRO A 101 -1.43 3.74 5.06
CA PRO A 101 -2.68 4.01 5.75
C PRO A 101 -3.90 3.42 5.01
N ALA A 102 -3.91 3.41 3.67
CA ALA A 102 -4.99 2.78 2.90
C ALA A 102 -5.02 1.25 3.12
N ALA A 103 -3.85 0.60 3.13
CA ALA A 103 -3.70 -0.83 3.42
C ALA A 103 -4.14 -1.16 4.85
N LYS A 104 -3.76 -0.36 5.86
CA LYS A 104 -4.22 -0.54 7.25
C LYS A 104 -5.74 -0.59 7.35
N VAL A 105 -6.44 0.29 6.62
CA VAL A 105 -7.91 0.33 6.59
C VAL A 105 -8.49 -0.89 5.89
N ALA A 106 -7.96 -1.23 4.70
CA ALA A 106 -8.44 -2.35 3.90
C ALA A 106 -8.23 -3.70 4.63
N CYS A 107 -7.02 -3.95 5.11
CA CYS A 107 -6.65 -5.17 5.81
C CYS A 107 -7.44 -5.36 7.10
N LYS A 108 -7.68 -4.27 7.85
CA LYS A 108 -8.48 -4.35 9.09
C LYS A 108 -9.90 -4.87 8.82
N ARG A 109 -10.49 -4.53 7.67
CA ARG A 109 -11.84 -4.99 7.30
C ARG A 109 -11.87 -6.50 7.07
N ILE A 110 -10.83 -7.09 6.49
CA ILE A 110 -10.82 -8.52 6.17
C ILE A 110 -10.31 -9.41 7.32
N THR A 111 -9.47 -8.89 8.22
CA THR A 111 -8.86 -9.69 9.31
C THR A 111 -9.62 -9.58 10.63
N MET A 112 -10.57 -8.66 10.75
CA MET A 112 -11.42 -8.49 11.95
C MET A 112 -12.92 -8.71 11.66
N SER A 113 -13.25 -9.32 10.52
CA SER A 113 -14.63 -9.71 10.16
C SER A 113 -15.04 -11.07 10.73
#